data_AF-A0A7W3T0K9-F1
#
_entry.id   AF-A0A7W3T0K9-F1
#
_cell.length_a   1.000
_cell.length_b   1.000
_cell.length_c   1.000
_cell.angle_alpha   90.00
_cell.angle_beta   90.00
_cell.angle_gamma   90.00
#
_symmetry.space_group_name_H-M   'P 1'
#
loop_
_entity.id
_entity.type
_entity.pdbx_description
1 polymer ?
#
loop_
_entity_poly.entity_id
_entity_poly.type
_entity_poly.pdbx_seq_one_letter_code
_entity_poly.pdbx_strand_id
1 'polypeptide(L)'
;MTTGPETVEFDETQIGRGLKPVAQHGRVVVANGVVELYGDAGEPVDRAPAAEVTARPMAVTFGQNLALTMNGTRWNLSPGWGRHVGRPSAMWAMFGIRRQVKALHAAIEAHAGRTPAG
;
A
#
# COMPACT_ATOMS: atom_id res chain seq x y z
N MET A 1 -9.95 -2.92 27.84
CA MET A 1 -9.40 -1.97 26.86
C MET A 1 -9.03 -2.77 25.63
N THR A 2 -9.87 -2.77 24.61
CA THR A 2 -9.60 -3.52 23.38
C THR A 2 -8.60 -2.72 22.58
N THR A 3 -7.34 -3.13 22.58
CA THR A 3 -6.29 -2.60 21.70
C THR A 3 -6.70 -2.94 20.27
N GLY A 4 -7.41 -2.01 19.62
CA GLY A 4 -7.59 -2.05 18.18
C GLY A 4 -6.22 -2.01 17.50
N PRO A 5 -6.10 -2.51 16.27
CA PRO A 5 -4.85 -2.44 15.53
C PRO A 5 -4.40 -0.97 15.41
N GLU A 6 -3.11 -0.75 15.67
CA GLU A 6 -2.45 0.57 15.63
C GLU A 6 -2.56 1.19 14.23
N THR A 7 -2.60 2.52 14.14
CA THR A 7 -2.53 3.22 12.84
C THR A 7 -1.18 2.94 12.19
N VAL A 8 -1.21 2.40 10.98
CA VAL A 8 -0.01 2.13 10.18
C VAL A 8 0.00 3.00 8.94
N GLU A 9 1.09 3.73 8.74
CA GLU A 9 1.26 4.69 7.65
C GLU A 9 2.46 4.32 6.77
N PHE A 10 2.28 4.48 5.46
CA PHE A 10 3.28 4.23 4.44
C PHE A 10 3.40 5.45 3.53
N ASP A 11 4.33 6.32 3.86
CA ASP A 11 4.73 7.46 3.03
C ASP A 11 5.53 7.03 1.81
N GLU A 12 5.73 7.98 0.89
CA GLU A 12 6.56 7.78 -0.29
C GLU A 12 6.09 6.57 -1.12
N THR A 13 4.77 6.44 -1.23
CA THR A 13 4.11 5.37 -1.97
C THR A 13 3.78 5.88 -3.36
N GLN A 14 4.28 5.18 -4.39
CA GLN A 14 3.74 5.39 -5.73
C GLN A 14 2.36 4.74 -5.81
N ILE A 15 1.37 5.49 -6.30
CA ILE A 15 -0.02 5.06 -6.42
C ILE A 15 -0.43 5.15 -7.88
N GLY A 16 -0.88 4.02 -8.43
CA GLY A 16 -1.46 3.94 -9.76
C GLY A 16 -2.87 3.37 -9.73
N ARG A 17 -3.74 3.88 -10.61
CA ARG A 17 -5.07 3.32 -10.89
C ARG A 17 -5.02 2.57 -12.21
N GLY A 18 -4.86 1.25 -12.15
CA GLY A 18 -4.48 0.46 -13.33
C GLY A 18 -3.15 0.96 -13.91
N LEU A 19 -3.17 1.40 -15.16
CA LEU A 19 -1.99 1.98 -15.86
C LEU A 19 -1.85 3.50 -15.65
N LYS A 20 -2.83 4.17 -15.05
CA LYS A 20 -2.79 5.61 -14.85
C LYS A 20 -2.01 5.93 -13.57
N PRO A 21 -0.88 6.65 -13.62
CA PRO A 21 -0.23 7.16 -12.42
C PRO A 21 -1.15 8.18 -11.74
N VAL A 22 -1.26 8.08 -10.41
CA VAL A 22 -2.07 8.98 -9.58
C VAL A 22 -1.20 9.79 -8.63
N ALA A 23 -0.21 9.15 -7.99
CA ALA A 23 0.76 9.82 -7.13
C ALA A 23 2.14 9.19 -7.25
N GLN A 24 3.20 9.99 -7.19
CA GLN A 24 4.58 9.51 -7.12
C GLN A 24 5.14 9.51 -5.69
N HIS A 25 4.63 10.40 -4.84
CA HIS A 25 4.97 10.57 -3.44
C HIS A 25 3.70 10.55 -2.57
N GLY A 26 2.78 9.64 -2.90
CA GLY A 26 1.53 9.48 -2.16
C GLY A 26 1.74 8.80 -0.80
N ARG A 27 0.62 8.62 -0.11
CA ARG A 27 0.58 8.00 1.21
C ARG A 27 -0.56 6.99 1.31
N VAL A 28 -0.30 5.89 2.02
CA VAL A 28 -1.31 4.89 2.40
C VAL A 28 -1.43 4.86 3.92
N VAL A 29 -2.65 4.97 4.42
CA VAL A 29 -2.95 4.84 5.85
C VAL A 29 -3.88 3.64 6.05
N VAL A 30 -3.56 2.80 7.03
CA VAL A 30 -4.44 1.72 7.49
C VAL A 30 -4.73 1.96 8.97
N ALA A 31 -5.96 2.36 9.27
CA ALA A 31 -6.37 2.74 10.63
C ALA A 31 -7.85 2.46 10.85
N ASN A 32 -8.23 2.08 12.07
CA ASN A 32 -9.63 1.92 12.48
C ASN A 32 -10.46 1.01 11.54
N GLY A 33 -9.83 0.00 10.96
CA GLY A 33 -10.46 -0.94 10.02
C GLY A 33 -10.68 -0.39 8.61
N VAL A 34 -10.01 0.72 8.25
CA VAL A 34 -10.14 1.40 6.95
C VAL A 34 -8.77 1.52 6.30
N VAL A 35 -8.73 1.37 4.97
CA VAL A 35 -7.58 1.70 4.12
C VAL A 35 -7.88 3.02 3.42
N GLU A 36 -6.96 3.97 3.49
CA GLU A 36 -7.06 5.28 2.87
C GLU A 36 -5.86 5.55 1.98
N LEU A 37 -6.11 6.06 0.78
CA LEU A 37 -5.10 6.49 -0.17
C LEU A 37 -5.09 8.01 -0.25
N TYR A 38 -3.90 8.59 -0.22
CA TYR A 38 -3.67 10.02 -0.35
C TYR A 38 -2.70 10.30 -1.50
N GLY A 39 -2.98 11.35 -2.26
CA GLY A 39 -2.16 11.78 -3.40
C GLY A 39 -0.92 12.56 -3.01
N ASP A 40 -0.25 13.16 -4.00
CA ASP A 40 1.04 13.83 -3.82
C ASP A 40 0.96 15.05 -2.87
N ALA A 41 -0.19 15.74 -2.81
CA ALA A 41 -0.41 16.89 -1.94
C ALA A 41 -1.14 16.54 -0.64
N GLY A 42 -1.32 15.24 -0.36
CA GLY A 42 -2.08 14.75 0.79
C GLY A 42 -3.59 14.82 0.60
N GLU A 43 -4.08 15.07 -0.61
CA GLU A 43 -5.49 15.02 -0.93
C GLU A 43 -6.02 13.57 -0.88
N PRO A 44 -7.25 13.33 -0.37
CA PRO A 44 -7.82 12.00 -0.36
C PRO A 44 -8.10 11.51 -1.78
N VAL A 45 -7.65 10.30 -2.10
CA VAL A 45 -7.80 9.66 -3.41
C VAL A 45 -8.92 8.63 -3.39
N ASP A 46 -8.91 7.72 -2.42
CA ASP A 46 -9.91 6.65 -2.25
C ASP A 46 -9.83 6.08 -0.83
N ARG A 47 -10.93 5.49 -0.34
CA ARG A 47 -11.00 4.87 0.99
C ARG A 47 -12.00 3.72 1.04
N ALA A 48 -11.68 2.65 1.75
CA ALA A 48 -12.58 1.51 1.91
C ALA A 48 -12.35 0.78 3.23
N PRO A 49 -13.37 0.09 3.78
CA PRO A 49 -13.17 -0.82 4.90
C PRO A 49 -12.16 -1.90 4.53
N ALA A 50 -11.16 -2.15 5.38
CA ALA A 50 -10.11 -3.15 5.16
C ALA A 50 -10.68 -4.54 4.89
N ALA A 51 -11.83 -4.87 5.51
CA ALA A 51 -12.56 -6.11 5.27
C ALA A 51 -13.03 -6.28 3.80
N GLU A 52 -13.30 -5.18 3.09
CA GLU A 52 -13.74 -5.17 1.69
C GLU A 52 -12.57 -5.01 0.71
N VAL A 53 -11.38 -4.67 1.21
CA VAL A 53 -10.16 -4.53 0.42
C VAL A 53 -9.56 -5.91 0.15
N THR A 54 -9.28 -6.20 -1.12
CA THR A 54 -8.43 -7.34 -1.50
C THR A 54 -7.03 -6.84 -1.83
N ALA A 55 -6.01 -7.40 -1.18
CA ALA A 55 -4.62 -7.04 -1.42
C ALA A 55 -3.78 -8.27 -1.79
N ARG A 56 -2.83 -8.13 -2.72
CA ARG A 56 -1.89 -9.20 -3.09
C ARG A 56 -0.56 -8.65 -3.61
N PRO A 57 0.59 -9.16 -3.16
CA PRO A 57 1.87 -8.83 -3.76
C PRO A 57 1.93 -9.28 -5.23
N MET A 58 2.48 -8.45 -6.11
CA MET A 58 2.55 -8.73 -7.55
C MET A 58 3.81 -9.53 -7.91
N ALA A 59 3.64 -10.77 -8.35
CA ALA A 59 4.75 -11.64 -8.78
C ALA A 59 5.58 -11.05 -9.94
N VAL A 60 4.94 -10.36 -10.90
CA VAL A 60 5.62 -9.72 -12.06
C VAL A 60 6.62 -8.64 -11.64
N THR A 61 6.40 -8.00 -10.48
CA THR A 61 7.32 -7.01 -9.90
C THR A 61 8.27 -7.64 -8.87
N PHE A 62 8.29 -8.96 -8.79
CA PHE A 62 8.93 -9.72 -7.71
C PHE A 62 8.52 -9.22 -6.32
N GLY A 63 7.23 -8.91 -6.12
CA GLY A 63 6.67 -8.46 -4.85
C GLY A 63 7.04 -7.02 -4.45
N GLN A 64 7.45 -6.18 -5.39
CA GLN A 64 7.76 -4.76 -5.15
C GLN A 64 6.53 -3.85 -5.26
N ASN A 65 5.44 -4.38 -5.84
CA ASN A 65 4.14 -3.74 -5.87
C ASN A 65 3.09 -4.58 -5.14
N LEU A 66 2.14 -3.92 -4.52
CA LEU A 66 0.90 -4.47 -3.99
C LEU A 66 -0.24 -4.12 -4.94
N ALA A 67 -0.87 -5.14 -5.52
CA ALA A 67 -2.13 -4.96 -6.22
C ALA A 67 -3.25 -4.92 -5.18
N LEU A 68 -4.02 -3.84 -5.19
CA LEU A 68 -5.12 -3.61 -4.26
C LEU A 68 -6.41 -3.43 -5.05
N THR A 69 -7.51 -4.02 -4.59
CA THR A 69 -8.84 -3.79 -5.14
C THR A 69 -9.74 -3.31 -4.03
N MET A 70 -10.32 -2.12 -4.20
CA MET A 70 -11.28 -1.53 -3.26
C MET A 70 -12.27 -0.67 -4.03
N ASN A 71 -13.53 -0.61 -3.57
CA ASN A 71 -14.61 0.11 -4.26
C ASN A 71 -14.73 -0.23 -5.76
N GLY A 72 -14.46 -1.49 -6.12
CA GLY A 72 -14.43 -1.95 -7.52
C GLY A 72 -13.26 -1.45 -8.36
N THR A 73 -12.36 -0.64 -7.80
CA THR A 73 -11.21 -0.05 -8.49
C THR A 73 -9.94 -0.84 -8.20
N ARG A 74 -9.16 -1.13 -9.24
CA ARG A 74 -7.84 -1.74 -9.11
C ARG A 74 -6.75 -0.66 -8.98
N TRP A 75 -6.03 -0.76 -7.88
CA TRP A 75 -4.90 0.07 -7.51
C TRP A 75 -3.61 -0.73 -7.54
N ASN A 76 -2.50 -0.06 -7.88
CA ASN A 76 -1.15 -0.57 -7.77
C ASN A 76 -0.41 0.35 -6.80
N LEU A 77 0.06 -0.20 -5.69
CA LEU A 77 0.76 0.54 -4.65
C LEU A 77 2.19 0.04 -4.55
N SER A 78 3.14 0.96 -4.52
CA SER A 78 4.56 0.64 -4.41
C SER A 78 5.15 1.45 -3.25
N PRO A 79 4.95 1.00 -1.99
CA PRO A 79 5.41 1.73 -0.82
C PRO A 79 6.95 1.79 -0.77
N GLY A 80 7.48 2.97 -0.43
CA GLY A 80 8.91 3.24 -0.38
C GLY A 80 9.56 3.57 -1.73
N TRP A 81 8.82 3.51 -2.85
CA TRP A 81 9.34 3.88 -4.17
C TRP A 81 9.43 5.38 -4.42
N GLY A 82 8.60 6.21 -3.77
CA GLY A 82 8.64 7.67 -3.93
C GLY A 82 10.03 8.25 -3.69
N ARG A 83 10.74 7.74 -2.67
CA ARG A 83 12.14 8.10 -2.35
C ARG A 83 13.14 7.83 -3.48
N HIS A 84 12.77 7.03 -4.47
CA HIS A 84 13.63 6.55 -5.55
C HIS A 84 13.23 7.13 -6.92
N VAL A 85 12.20 7.97 -7.00
CA VAL A 85 11.83 8.67 -8.24
C VAL A 85 13.03 9.46 -8.77
N GLY A 86 13.38 9.25 -10.04
CA GLY A 86 14.50 9.92 -10.70
C GLY A 86 15.90 9.45 -10.26
N ARG A 87 16.01 8.36 -9.49
CA ARG A 87 17.30 7.80 -9.04
C ARG A 87 17.46 6.35 -9.48
N PRO A 88 18.68 5.90 -9.87
CA PRO A 88 18.94 4.48 -10.10
C PRO A 88 18.77 3.72 -8.78
N SER A 89 17.77 2.83 -8.71
CA SER A 89 17.51 2.02 -7.54
C SER A 89 18.59 0.96 -7.37
N ALA A 90 19.34 1.02 -6.27
CA ALA A 90 20.35 0.02 -5.95
C ALA A 90 19.72 -1.29 -5.44
N MET A 91 20.46 -2.39 -5.52
CA MET A 91 19.96 -3.73 -5.15
C MET A 91 19.44 -3.83 -3.71
N TRP A 92 20.01 -3.06 -2.77
CA TRP A 92 19.53 -2.98 -1.39
C TRP A 92 18.17 -2.29 -1.23
N ALA A 93 17.85 -1.32 -2.10
CA ALA A 93 16.56 -0.63 -2.07
C ALA A 93 15.40 -1.58 -2.36
N MET A 94 15.61 -2.56 -3.25
CA MET A 94 14.61 -3.57 -3.60
C MET A 94 14.19 -4.43 -2.39
N PHE A 95 15.12 -4.80 -1.50
CA PHE A 95 14.78 -5.55 -0.28
C PHE A 95 13.95 -4.71 0.69
N GLY A 96 14.27 -3.42 0.84
CA GLY A 96 13.50 -2.48 1.64
C GLY A 96 12.07 -2.31 1.13
N ILE A 97 11.90 -2.17 -0.19
CA ILE A 97 10.60 -2.05 -0.85
C ILE A 97 9.74 -3.30 -0.61
N ARG A 98 10.29 -4.50 -0.81
CA ARG A 98 9.56 -5.76 -0.56
C ARG A 98 9.08 -5.88 0.89
N ARG A 99 9.92 -5.45 1.85
CA ARG A 99 9.55 -5.44 3.26
C ARG A 99 8.37 -4.49 3.52
N GLN A 100 8.36 -3.31 2.89
CA GLN A 100 7.25 -2.38 3.01
C GLN A 100 5.96 -2.90 2.36
N VAL A 101 6.05 -3.54 1.19
CA VAL A 101 4.89 -4.20 0.55
C VAL A 101 4.30 -5.28 1.45
N LYS A 102 5.14 -6.14 2.04
CA LYS A 102 4.69 -7.18 2.98
C LYS A 102 4.08 -6.57 4.24
N ALA A 103 4.67 -5.51 4.78
CA ALA A 103 4.14 -4.82 5.96
C ALA A 103 2.77 -4.17 5.66
N LEU A 104 2.61 -3.52 4.50
CA LEU A 104 1.33 -2.96 4.08
C LEU A 104 0.26 -4.05 3.91
N HIS A 105 0.62 -5.16 3.25
CA HIS A 105 -0.28 -6.30 3.11
C HIS A 105 -0.72 -6.85 4.47
N ALA A 106 0.23 -7.07 5.39
CA ALA A 106 -0.06 -7.55 6.73
C ALA A 106 -0.92 -6.57 7.54
N ALA A 107 -0.69 -5.27 7.40
CA ALA A 107 -1.49 -4.24 8.07
C ALA A 107 -2.95 -4.27 7.60
N ILE A 108 -3.18 -4.40 6.29
CA ILE A 108 -4.53 -4.53 5.71
C ILE A 108 -5.22 -5.79 6.23
N GLU A 109 -4.54 -6.93 6.20
CA GLU A 109 -5.12 -8.21 6.66
C GLU A 109 -5.45 -8.18 8.16
N ALA A 110 -4.54 -7.66 9.00
CA ALA A 110 -4.78 -7.51 10.43
C ALA A 110 -6.01 -6.62 10.72
N HIS A 111 -6.15 -5.51 10.01
CA HIS A 111 -7.30 -4.60 10.13
C HIS A 111 -8.59 -5.16 9.53
N ALA A 112 -8.48 -6.08 8.57
CA ALA A 112 -9.62 -6.83 8.03
C ALA A 112 -10.07 -7.96 8.97
N GLY A 113 -9.36 -8.24 10.07
CA GLY A 113 -9.59 -9.39 10.93
C GLY A 113 -9.21 -10.72 10.28
N ARG A 114 -8.33 -10.69 9.26
CA ARG A 114 -7.86 -11.85 8.51
C ARG A 114 -6.42 -12.19 8.89
N THR A 115 -6.10 -13.48 8.95
CA THR A 115 -4.70 -13.92 9.13
C THR A 115 -4.02 -13.92 7.75
N PRO A 116 -2.85 -13.29 7.58
CA PRO A 116 -2.15 -13.33 6.30
C PRO A 116 -1.80 -14.78 5.94
N ALA A 117 -2.26 -15.26 4.79
CA ALA A 117 -1.83 -16.54 4.25
C ALA A 117 -0.33 -16.46 3.94
N GLY A 118 0.44 -17.41 4.50
CA GLY A 118 1.90 -17.49 4.40
C GLY A 118 2.42 -17.68 2.98
#